data_AF-A0A6C0BG39-F1
#
_entry.id   AF-A0A6C0BG39-F1
#
_cell.length_a   1.000
_cell.length_b   1.000
_cell.length_c   1.000
_cell.angle_alpha   90.00
_cell.angle_beta   90.00
_cell.angle_gamma   90.00
#
_symmetry.space_group_name_H-M   'P 1'
#
loop_
_entity.id
_entity.type
_entity.pdbx_description
1 polymer ?
#
loop_
_entity_poly.entity_id
_entity_poly.type
_entity_poly.pdbx_seq_one_letter_code
_entity_poly.pdbx_strand_id
1 'polypeptide(L)'
;MSIETSLALLRLDSIDDLTPDSLKRSFKTGVVLSHPDKGGQEGDFDKLLSAYLHLSSVLKRLSGGRDGLQSVLAVDEVEKAREAQFQSEMNNIINDVYDSLDSQGDAEFHDKFNEMFEMHHERDNQKGYEEWLRADPIDENESFTTSTMDEWNEQFEQRIRRRRPAVQTQLMLFPDEMAHDTHRIGSSIIEHKDQTFTSQGRSRPEYTDLRSAYTTEHTIIDKIPVYEPVSRTLEELIAERNKVYELDKDKDLEAIHAYELKKQQEEKEHLERIAAHFKGSSVSQ
;
A
#
# COMPACT_ATOMS: atom_id res chain seq x y z
N MET A 1 -10.09 39.64 3.21
CA MET A 1 -10.50 39.99 1.83
C MET A 1 -10.94 38.70 1.17
N SER A 2 -12.15 38.64 0.60
CA SER A 2 -12.63 37.40 -0.06
C SER A 2 -12.03 37.27 -1.46
N ILE A 3 -11.95 36.05 -1.99
CA ILE A 3 -11.36 35.78 -3.33
C ILE A 3 -12.07 36.62 -4.41
N GLU A 4 -13.39 36.68 -4.37
CA GLU A 4 -14.21 37.47 -5.30
C GLU A 4 -13.90 38.97 -5.23
N THR A 5 -13.71 39.53 -4.02
CA THR A 5 -13.35 40.94 -3.87
C THR A 5 -11.95 41.24 -4.40
N SER A 6 -11.00 40.29 -4.25
CA SER A 6 -9.64 40.42 -4.79
C SER A 6 -9.62 40.32 -6.33
N LEU A 7 -10.44 39.44 -6.91
CA LEU A 7 -10.58 39.28 -8.37
C LEU A 7 -11.21 40.55 -8.99
N ALA A 8 -12.26 41.08 -8.38
CA ALA A 8 -12.92 42.31 -8.83
C ALA A 8 -11.96 43.52 -8.79
N LEU A 9 -11.14 43.66 -7.75
CA LEU A 9 -10.14 44.72 -7.62
C LEU A 9 -9.05 44.66 -8.70
N LEU A 10 -8.68 43.45 -9.12
CA LEU A 10 -7.66 43.22 -10.15
C LEU A 10 -8.26 43.05 -11.56
N ARG A 11 -9.58 43.24 -11.73
CA ARG A 11 -10.32 43.10 -12.99
C ARG A 11 -10.10 41.74 -13.66
N LEU A 12 -10.16 40.68 -12.86
CA LEU A 12 -10.13 39.30 -13.32
C LEU A 12 -11.54 38.72 -13.17
N ASP A 13 -12.07 38.14 -14.24
CA ASP A 13 -13.47 37.69 -14.31
C ASP A 13 -13.67 36.28 -13.72
N SER A 14 -12.68 35.40 -13.84
CA SER A 14 -12.72 34.03 -13.31
C SER A 14 -11.42 33.62 -12.63
N ILE A 15 -11.51 32.59 -11.78
CA ILE A 15 -10.36 31.91 -11.18
C ILE A 15 -9.55 31.13 -12.23
N ASP A 16 -10.16 30.75 -13.35
CA ASP A 16 -9.49 30.03 -14.45
C ASP A 16 -8.50 30.93 -15.21
N ASP A 17 -8.74 32.25 -15.21
CA ASP A 17 -7.84 33.25 -15.82
C ASP A 17 -6.65 33.61 -14.90
N LEU A 18 -6.58 32.98 -13.72
CA LEU A 18 -5.57 33.25 -12.69
C LEU A 18 -4.25 32.55 -13.00
N THR A 19 -3.52 33.08 -13.98
CA THR A 19 -2.12 32.71 -14.27
C THR A 19 -1.14 33.70 -13.60
N PRO A 20 0.11 33.30 -13.30
CA PRO A 20 1.08 34.20 -12.66
C PRO A 20 1.39 35.43 -13.51
N ASP A 21 1.35 35.29 -14.84
CA ASP A 21 1.58 36.40 -15.77
C ASP A 21 0.37 37.33 -15.87
N SER A 22 -0.85 36.78 -15.89
CA SER A 22 -2.11 37.54 -15.82
C SER A 22 -2.18 38.39 -14.55
N LEU A 23 -1.86 37.79 -13.40
CA LEU A 23 -1.85 38.46 -12.10
C LEU A 23 -0.82 39.58 -12.02
N LYS A 24 0.40 39.36 -12.56
CA LYS A 24 1.44 40.40 -12.62
C LYS A 24 1.06 41.55 -13.55
N ARG A 25 0.41 41.26 -14.69
CA ARG A 25 -0.03 42.29 -15.65
C ARG A 25 -1.15 43.14 -15.08
N SER A 26 -2.19 42.52 -14.52
CA SER A 26 -3.32 43.21 -13.87
C SER A 26 -2.88 44.03 -12.66
N PHE A 27 -1.94 43.52 -11.87
CA PHE A 27 -1.35 44.29 -10.78
C PHE A 27 -0.58 45.52 -11.30
N LYS A 28 0.27 45.37 -12.32
CA LYS A 28 1.00 46.50 -12.89
C LYS A 28 0.07 47.58 -13.44
N THR A 29 -1.00 47.21 -14.15
CA THR A 29 -1.98 48.16 -14.66
C THR A 29 -2.76 48.83 -13.52
N GLY A 30 -3.15 48.07 -12.50
CA GLY A 30 -3.82 48.58 -11.30
C GLY A 30 -2.96 49.53 -10.49
N VAL A 31 -1.67 49.25 -10.31
CA VAL A 31 -0.73 50.12 -9.60
C VAL A 31 -0.57 51.45 -10.34
N VAL A 32 -0.44 51.45 -11.66
CA VAL A 32 -0.30 52.69 -12.44
C VAL A 32 -1.51 53.62 -12.26
N LEU A 33 -2.71 53.08 -12.04
CA LEU A 33 -3.94 53.85 -11.86
C LEU A 33 -4.17 54.28 -10.40
N SER A 34 -3.81 53.42 -9.44
CA SER A 34 -4.08 53.61 -8.00
C SER A 34 -2.93 54.23 -7.22
N HIS A 35 -1.76 54.43 -7.83
CA HIS A 35 -0.60 54.97 -7.14
C HIS A 35 -0.84 56.42 -6.68
N PRO A 36 -0.52 56.79 -5.42
CA PRO A 36 -0.75 58.14 -4.89
C PRO A 36 -0.08 59.24 -5.73
N ASP A 37 1.14 58.99 -6.21
CA ASP A 37 1.92 59.91 -7.06
C ASP A 37 1.28 60.15 -8.45
N LYS A 38 0.34 59.29 -8.88
CA LYS A 38 -0.37 59.41 -10.16
C LYS A 38 -1.82 59.85 -10.02
N GLY A 39 -2.21 60.33 -8.83
CA GLY A 39 -3.57 60.82 -8.55
C GLY A 39 -4.53 59.76 -7.99
N GLY A 40 -4.02 58.62 -7.51
CA GLY A 40 -4.82 57.63 -6.78
C GLY A 40 -5.18 58.10 -5.37
N GLN A 41 -6.30 57.60 -4.83
CA GLN A 41 -6.68 57.87 -3.44
C GLN A 41 -5.80 57.09 -2.45
N GLU A 42 -5.50 57.71 -1.31
CA GLU A 42 -4.72 57.12 -0.24
C GLU A 42 -5.45 55.87 0.32
N GLY A 43 -4.77 54.72 0.31
CA GLY A 43 -5.32 53.42 0.74
C GLY A 43 -5.88 52.52 -0.37
N ASP A 44 -6.07 53.00 -1.60
CA ASP A 44 -6.48 52.11 -2.71
C ASP A 44 -5.33 51.25 -3.22
N PHE A 45 -4.10 51.76 -3.17
CA PHE A 45 -2.89 50.99 -3.42
C PHE A 45 -2.75 49.83 -2.41
N ASP A 46 -3.02 50.05 -1.13
CA ASP A 46 -2.91 49.02 -0.09
C ASP A 46 -3.95 47.92 -0.25
N LYS A 47 -5.17 48.27 -0.69
CA LYS A 47 -6.20 47.30 -1.07
C LYS A 47 -5.78 46.47 -2.30
N LEU A 48 -5.17 47.11 -3.29
CA LEU A 48 -4.68 46.43 -4.50
C LEU A 48 -3.51 45.49 -4.18
N LEU A 49 -2.59 45.91 -3.31
CA LEU A 49 -1.47 45.10 -2.84
C LEU A 49 -1.94 43.89 -2.02
N SER A 50 -2.88 44.10 -1.10
CA SER A 50 -3.45 43.00 -0.30
C SER A 50 -4.26 42.03 -1.16
N ALA A 51 -4.97 42.49 -2.20
CA ALA A 51 -5.60 41.62 -3.20
C ALA A 51 -4.58 40.76 -3.96
N TYR A 52 -3.48 41.37 -4.42
CA TYR A 52 -2.39 40.66 -5.12
C TYR A 52 -1.71 39.60 -4.23
N LEU A 53 -1.41 39.95 -2.98
CA LEU A 53 -0.82 39.01 -2.01
C LEU A 53 -1.77 37.83 -1.75
N HIS A 54 -3.06 38.11 -1.58
CA HIS A 54 -4.07 37.07 -1.39
C HIS A 54 -4.15 36.11 -2.59
N LEU A 55 -4.30 36.62 -3.81
CA LEU A 55 -4.38 35.78 -5.01
C LEU A 55 -3.06 35.04 -5.30
N SER A 56 -1.91 35.65 -5.06
CA SER A 56 -0.62 34.96 -5.20
C SER A 56 -0.46 33.81 -4.21
N SER A 57 -1.01 33.94 -2.99
CA SER A 57 -1.03 32.84 -2.01
C SER A 57 -1.97 31.70 -2.42
N VAL A 58 -3.12 32.03 -3.02
CA VAL A 58 -4.07 31.05 -3.57
C VAL A 58 -3.45 30.32 -4.74
N LEU A 59 -2.79 31.04 -5.66
CA LEU A 59 -2.09 30.46 -6.80
C LEU A 59 -0.94 29.54 -6.35
N LYS A 60 -0.16 29.92 -5.33
CA LYS A 60 0.87 29.05 -4.75
C LYS A 60 0.30 27.79 -4.10
N ARG A 61 -0.86 27.90 -3.43
CA ARG A 61 -1.56 26.74 -2.84
C ARG A 61 -2.11 25.80 -3.92
N LEU A 62 -2.70 26.35 -4.99
CA LEU A 62 -3.16 25.58 -6.15
C LEU A 62 -2.00 24.89 -6.88
N SER A 63 -0.86 25.58 -7.00
CA SER A 63 0.36 25.07 -7.63
C SER A 63 1.18 24.13 -6.72
N GLY A 64 0.71 23.82 -5.51
CA GLY A 64 1.39 22.90 -4.60
C GLY A 64 2.79 23.35 -4.15
N GLY A 65 3.08 24.66 -4.16
CA GLY A 65 4.37 25.20 -3.71
C GLY A 65 5.57 24.96 -4.64
N ARG A 66 5.37 24.40 -5.85
CA ARG A 66 6.43 24.24 -6.85
C ARG A 66 6.40 25.42 -7.81
N ASP A 67 7.40 26.29 -7.71
CA ASP A 67 7.59 27.42 -8.60
C ASP A 67 7.96 26.89 -10.00
N GLY A 68 7.01 26.83 -10.93
CA GLY A 68 7.27 26.57 -12.36
C GLY A 68 6.45 25.52 -13.09
N LEU A 69 5.59 24.71 -12.45
CA LEU A 69 4.73 23.78 -13.20
C LEU A 69 3.33 24.36 -13.41
N GLN A 70 3.18 25.04 -14.54
CA GLN A 70 1.91 25.51 -15.08
C GLN A 70 1.15 24.35 -15.71
N SER A 71 0.63 23.45 -14.87
CA SER A 71 -0.54 22.60 -15.10
C SER A 71 -0.54 21.52 -14.03
N VAL A 72 -1.70 21.30 -13.43
CA VAL A 72 -1.99 20.04 -12.75
C VAL A 72 -2.02 18.98 -13.84
N LEU A 73 -0.87 18.37 -14.13
CA LEU A 73 -0.79 17.19 -14.98
C LEU A 73 -1.62 16.09 -14.31
N ALA A 74 -2.43 15.40 -15.11
CA ALA A 74 -3.12 14.21 -14.63
C ALA A 74 -2.09 13.19 -14.09
N VAL A 75 -2.46 12.37 -13.11
CA VAL A 75 -1.54 11.41 -12.47
C VAL A 75 -0.81 10.55 -13.52
N ASP A 76 -1.52 10.13 -14.56
CA ASP A 76 -0.97 9.36 -15.69
C ASP A 76 0.10 10.10 -16.51
N GLU A 77 0.02 11.43 -16.60
CA GLU A 77 1.01 12.25 -17.30
C GLU A 77 2.26 12.47 -16.44
N VAL A 78 2.09 12.50 -15.11
CA VAL A 78 3.22 12.57 -14.15
C VAL A 78 4.00 11.25 -14.16
N GLU A 79 3.33 10.11 -14.23
CA GLU A 79 3.98 8.80 -14.37
C GLU A 79 4.75 8.71 -15.68
N LYS A 80 4.14 9.08 -16.82
CA LYS A 80 4.81 9.09 -18.11
C LYS A 80 5.99 10.06 -18.17
N ALA A 81 5.87 11.24 -17.56
CA ALA A 81 6.97 12.20 -17.49
C ALA A 81 8.14 11.68 -16.64
N ARG A 82 7.84 10.99 -15.52
CA ARG A 82 8.85 10.36 -14.68
C ARG A 82 9.54 9.21 -15.40
N GLU A 83 8.78 8.37 -16.09
CA GLU A 83 9.30 7.27 -16.91
C GLU A 83 10.21 7.80 -18.03
N ALA A 84 9.79 8.84 -18.74
CA ALA A 84 10.57 9.46 -19.80
C ALA A 84 11.85 10.14 -19.28
N GLN A 85 11.77 10.78 -18.11
CA GLN A 85 12.95 11.36 -17.45
C GLN A 85 13.93 10.27 -17.04
N PHE A 86 13.45 9.19 -16.43
CA PHE A 86 14.27 8.05 -16.04
C PHE A 86 14.94 7.40 -17.26
N GLN A 87 14.21 7.20 -18.35
CA GLN A 87 14.77 6.69 -19.61
C GLN A 87 15.83 7.63 -20.19
N SER A 88 15.62 8.95 -20.13
CA SER A 88 16.60 9.92 -20.60
C SER A 88 17.87 9.92 -19.75
N GLU A 89 17.74 9.83 -18.42
CA GLU A 89 18.87 9.76 -17.50
C GLU A 89 19.64 8.45 -17.69
N MET A 90 18.95 7.33 -17.84
CA MET A 90 19.56 6.03 -18.16
C MET A 90 20.29 6.05 -19.50
N ASN A 91 19.68 6.60 -20.55
CA ASN A 91 20.35 6.72 -21.86
C ASN A 91 21.59 7.62 -21.80
N ASN A 92 21.57 8.70 -21.00
CA ASN A 92 22.74 9.55 -20.82
C ASN A 92 23.84 8.83 -20.04
N ILE A 93 23.51 8.11 -18.97
CA ILE A 93 24.49 7.31 -18.21
C ILE A 93 25.10 6.22 -19.09
N ILE A 94 24.27 5.52 -19.87
CA ILE A 94 24.72 4.48 -20.79
C ILE A 94 25.63 5.09 -21.87
N ASN A 95 25.26 6.22 -22.46
CA ASN A 95 26.10 6.90 -23.45
C ASN A 95 27.41 7.40 -22.85
N ASP A 96 27.41 7.95 -21.63
CA ASP A 96 28.64 8.34 -20.92
C ASP A 96 29.55 7.12 -20.65
N VAL A 97 28.96 5.96 -20.33
CA VAL A 97 29.69 4.70 -20.17
C VAL A 97 30.25 4.23 -21.51
N TYR A 98 29.48 4.26 -22.60
CA TYR A 98 29.96 3.89 -23.94
C TYR A 98 31.03 4.84 -24.49
N ASP A 99 30.90 6.15 -24.25
CA ASP A 99 31.92 7.14 -24.62
C ASP A 99 33.21 6.95 -23.80
N SER A 100 33.08 6.50 -22.54
CA SER A 100 34.23 6.06 -21.74
C SER A 100 34.83 4.72 -22.21
N LEU A 101 33.99 3.82 -22.77
CA LEU A 101 34.34 2.49 -23.27
C LEU A 101 35.18 2.55 -24.55
N ASP A 102 34.89 3.47 -25.46
CA ASP A 102 35.69 3.69 -26.68
C ASP A 102 37.10 4.24 -26.36
N SER A 103 37.34 4.68 -25.13
CA SER A 103 38.58 5.33 -24.70
C SER A 103 39.51 4.48 -23.82
N GLN A 104 39.01 3.40 -23.18
CA GLN A 104 39.79 2.51 -22.31
C GLN A 104 39.61 1.05 -22.73
N GLY A 105 40.71 0.32 -22.94
CA GLY A 105 40.67 -1.06 -23.45
C GLY A 105 39.85 -2.02 -22.58
N ASP A 106 39.20 -2.99 -23.25
CA ASP A 106 38.16 -3.91 -22.75
C ASP A 106 38.43 -4.52 -21.35
N ALA A 107 39.68 -4.79 -20.99
CA ALA A 107 40.02 -5.46 -19.73
C ALA A 107 39.83 -4.58 -18.49
N GLU A 108 40.27 -3.31 -18.51
CA GLU A 108 40.09 -2.39 -17.37
C GLU A 108 38.61 -2.02 -17.18
N PHE A 109 37.84 -2.04 -18.27
CA PHE A 109 36.40 -1.86 -18.23
C PHE A 109 35.72 -3.04 -17.55
N HIS A 110 36.03 -4.28 -17.92
CA HIS A 110 35.42 -5.45 -17.29
C HIS A 110 35.70 -5.50 -15.78
N ASP A 111 36.91 -5.12 -15.36
CA ASP A 111 37.26 -5.08 -13.94
C ASP A 111 36.49 -3.98 -13.18
N LYS A 112 36.44 -2.75 -13.71
CA LYS A 112 35.67 -1.64 -13.09
C LYS A 112 34.17 -1.88 -13.13
N PHE A 113 33.65 -2.46 -14.21
CA PHE A 113 32.25 -2.82 -14.37
C PHE A 113 31.88 -3.89 -13.33
N ASN A 114 32.68 -4.94 -13.18
CA ASN A 114 32.43 -5.98 -12.19
C ASN A 114 32.52 -5.42 -10.76
N GLU A 115 33.45 -4.50 -10.49
CA GLU A 115 33.55 -3.83 -9.18
C GLU A 115 32.32 -2.98 -8.86
N MET A 116 31.89 -2.12 -9.80
CA MET A 116 30.70 -1.29 -9.66
C MET A 116 29.41 -2.11 -9.60
N PHE A 117 29.36 -3.20 -10.38
CA PHE A 117 28.28 -4.16 -10.35
C PHE A 117 28.20 -4.82 -8.98
N GLU A 118 29.27 -5.38 -8.43
CA GLU A 118 29.25 -5.99 -7.09
C GLU A 118 28.93 -4.97 -5.97
N MET A 119 29.29 -3.69 -6.14
CA MET A 119 28.98 -2.63 -5.16
C MET A 119 27.49 -2.25 -5.14
N HIS A 120 26.85 -2.21 -6.32
CA HIS A 120 25.46 -1.74 -6.48
C HIS A 120 24.44 -2.85 -6.72
N HIS A 121 24.91 -4.06 -7.05
CA HIS A 121 24.11 -5.25 -7.02
C HIS A 121 23.79 -5.52 -5.56
N GLU A 122 22.62 -5.04 -5.14
CA GLU A 122 21.97 -5.56 -3.97
C GLU A 122 21.96 -7.08 -4.17
N ARG A 123 22.79 -7.79 -3.39
CA ARG A 123 22.66 -9.23 -3.29
C ARG A 123 21.25 -9.43 -2.80
N ASP A 124 20.38 -9.77 -3.73
CA ASP A 124 19.09 -10.31 -3.41
C ASP A 124 19.40 -11.43 -2.41
N ASN A 125 19.12 -11.20 -1.13
CA ASN A 125 19.10 -12.26 -0.11
C ASN A 125 18.00 -13.30 -0.44
N GLN A 126 17.41 -13.22 -1.63
CA GLN A 126 16.66 -14.28 -2.26
C GLN A 126 17.66 -15.32 -2.76
N LYS A 127 17.72 -16.45 -2.06
CA LYS A 127 18.24 -17.70 -2.61
C LYS A 127 17.69 -17.87 -4.02
N GLY A 128 18.52 -17.59 -5.02
CA GLY A 128 18.10 -17.57 -6.41
C GLY A 128 17.70 -18.96 -6.89
N TYR A 129 17.04 -19.03 -8.05
CA TYR A 129 16.68 -20.29 -8.69
C TYR A 129 17.89 -21.19 -8.95
N GLU A 130 19.08 -20.63 -9.13
CA GLU A 130 20.33 -21.37 -9.27
C GLU A 130 20.66 -22.21 -8.03
N GLU A 131 20.49 -21.65 -6.84
CA GLU A 131 20.78 -22.35 -5.59
C GLU A 131 19.68 -23.37 -5.27
N TRP A 132 18.43 -23.09 -5.68
CA TRP A 132 17.34 -24.07 -5.66
C TRP A 132 17.61 -25.26 -6.61
N LEU A 133 18.12 -24.99 -7.82
CA LEU A 133 18.52 -26.04 -8.77
C LEU A 133 19.75 -26.82 -8.32
N ARG A 134 20.71 -26.17 -7.64
CA ARG A 134 21.90 -26.83 -7.10
C ARG A 134 21.64 -27.59 -5.81
N ALA A 135 20.67 -27.16 -5.00
CA ALA A 135 20.27 -27.84 -3.77
C ALA A 135 19.62 -29.21 -4.03
N ASP A 136 19.01 -29.39 -5.21
CA ASP A 136 18.49 -30.67 -5.69
C ASP A 136 19.34 -31.20 -6.86
N PRO A 137 20.54 -31.76 -6.60
CA PRO A 137 21.24 -32.51 -7.65
C PRO A 137 20.32 -33.66 -8.09
N ILE A 138 19.98 -33.68 -9.38
CA ILE A 138 19.25 -34.78 -9.99
C ILE A 138 20.17 -35.99 -9.89
N ASP A 139 19.83 -36.93 -9.01
CA ASP A 139 20.57 -38.18 -8.86
C ASP A 139 20.29 -39.04 -10.11
N GLU A 140 21.15 -38.89 -11.13
CA GLU A 140 21.02 -39.56 -12.45
C GLU A 140 21.05 -41.10 -12.36
N ASN A 141 21.33 -41.66 -11.18
CA ASN A 141 21.46 -43.10 -10.95
C ASN A 141 20.19 -43.79 -10.42
N GLU A 142 19.09 -43.08 -10.18
CA GLU A 142 17.87 -43.70 -9.62
C GLU A 142 16.86 -44.08 -10.71
N SER A 143 17.04 -45.29 -11.27
CA SER A 143 16.02 -45.90 -12.13
C SER A 143 14.84 -46.44 -11.29
N PHE A 144 13.61 -46.02 -11.62
CA PHE A 144 12.39 -46.62 -11.06
C PHE A 144 12.20 -48.03 -11.62
N THR A 145 12.55 -49.05 -10.86
CA THR A 145 12.24 -50.45 -11.16
C THR A 145 11.09 -50.93 -10.28
N THR A 146 9.88 -50.42 -10.53
CA THR A 146 8.66 -50.91 -9.85
C THR A 146 7.71 -51.52 -10.87
N SER A 147 7.15 -52.68 -10.54
CA SER A 147 6.24 -53.42 -11.42
C SER A 147 4.75 -53.16 -11.11
N THR A 148 4.43 -52.51 -9.98
CA THR A 148 3.05 -52.23 -9.57
C THR A 148 2.88 -50.77 -9.10
N MET A 149 1.66 -50.24 -9.28
CA MET A 149 1.33 -48.82 -9.02
C MET A 149 1.34 -48.48 -7.52
N ASP A 150 1.01 -49.45 -6.66
CA ASP A 150 0.95 -49.24 -5.21
C ASP A 150 2.36 -49.16 -4.60
N GLU A 151 3.29 -50.01 -5.05
CA GLU A 151 4.70 -49.92 -4.67
C GLU A 151 5.34 -48.62 -5.17
N TRP A 152 4.92 -48.14 -6.35
CA TRP A 152 5.34 -46.84 -6.87
C TRP A 152 4.81 -45.70 -5.99
N ASN A 153 3.53 -45.74 -5.59
CA ASN A 153 2.93 -44.73 -4.72
C ASN A 153 3.61 -44.70 -3.34
N GLU A 154 3.91 -45.85 -2.75
CA GLU A 154 4.62 -45.92 -1.46
C GLU A 154 6.05 -45.37 -1.56
N GLN A 155 6.80 -45.75 -2.62
CA GLN A 155 8.14 -45.22 -2.85
C GLN A 155 8.13 -43.72 -3.16
N PHE A 156 7.11 -43.24 -3.88
CA PHE A 156 6.90 -41.84 -4.17
C PHE A 156 6.58 -41.05 -2.89
N GLU A 157 5.65 -41.51 -2.06
CA GLU A 157 5.32 -40.86 -0.79
C GLU A 157 6.51 -40.81 0.18
N GLN A 158 7.30 -41.89 0.26
CA GLN A 158 8.53 -41.90 1.05
C GLN A 158 9.57 -40.92 0.51
N ARG A 159 9.67 -40.76 -0.81
CA ARG A 159 10.56 -39.78 -1.46
C ARG A 159 10.13 -38.35 -1.14
N ILE A 160 8.84 -38.05 -1.24
CA ILE A 160 8.29 -36.72 -0.90
C ILE A 160 8.49 -36.40 0.59
N ARG A 161 8.31 -37.38 1.48
CA ARG A 161 8.57 -37.21 2.92
C ARG A 161 10.04 -36.96 3.25
N ARG A 162 10.97 -37.61 2.54
CA ARG A 162 12.42 -37.40 2.73
C ARG A 162 12.92 -36.07 2.15
N ARG A 163 12.31 -35.61 1.05
CA ARG A 163 12.68 -34.35 0.38
C ARG A 163 12.03 -33.10 0.99
N ARG A 164 10.97 -33.24 1.79
CA ARG A 164 10.44 -32.10 2.54
C ARG A 164 11.41 -31.76 3.68
N PRO A 165 11.95 -30.53 3.75
CA PRO A 165 12.67 -30.10 4.94
C PRO A 165 11.72 -30.19 6.13
N ALA A 166 12.18 -30.75 7.25
CA ALA A 166 11.37 -31.00 8.45
C ALA A 166 10.74 -29.71 9.04
N VAL A 167 11.18 -28.54 8.59
CA VAL A 167 10.68 -27.22 8.99
C VAL A 167 10.53 -26.33 7.75
N GLN A 168 9.64 -26.71 6.84
CA GLN A 168 8.92 -25.70 6.05
C GLN A 168 7.55 -25.54 6.71
N THR A 169 7.52 -24.76 7.80
CA THR A 169 6.33 -24.01 8.16
C THR A 169 6.07 -23.08 6.98
N GLN A 170 5.30 -23.53 5.99
CA GLN A 170 4.57 -22.60 5.15
C GLN A 170 3.83 -21.72 6.15
N LEU A 171 4.31 -20.49 6.31
CA LEU A 171 3.67 -19.48 7.14
C LEU A 171 2.29 -19.27 6.51
N MET A 172 1.30 -20.03 6.97
CA MET A 172 -0.07 -19.87 6.55
C MET A 172 -0.51 -18.55 7.16
N LEU A 173 -0.43 -17.50 6.34
CA LEU A 173 -0.96 -16.18 6.68
C LEU A 173 -2.47 -16.35 6.82
N PHE A 174 -2.97 -16.36 8.05
CA PHE A 174 -4.40 -16.44 8.33
C PHE A 174 -5.01 -15.04 8.19
N PRO A 175 -5.80 -14.76 7.13
CA PRO A 175 -6.34 -13.42 6.90
C PRO A 175 -7.24 -12.95 8.05
N ASP A 176 -7.87 -13.90 8.75
CA ASP A 176 -8.78 -13.68 9.88
C ASP A 176 -8.15 -12.94 11.07
N GLU A 177 -6.83 -13.04 11.31
CA GLU A 177 -6.16 -12.29 12.39
C GLU A 177 -5.37 -11.07 11.90
N MET A 178 -4.98 -11.02 10.62
CA MET A 178 -4.21 -9.89 10.09
C MET A 178 -5.08 -8.70 9.69
N ALA A 179 -6.33 -8.95 9.32
CA ALA A 179 -7.31 -7.90 9.11
C ALA A 179 -8.23 -7.86 10.33
N HIS A 180 -8.51 -6.65 10.82
CA HIS A 180 -9.62 -6.44 11.75
C HIS A 180 -10.92 -6.61 10.96
N ASP A 181 -11.24 -7.85 10.60
CA ASP A 181 -12.41 -8.12 9.79
C ASP A 181 -13.64 -8.10 10.71
N THR A 182 -14.45 -7.05 10.55
CA THR A 182 -15.77 -6.96 11.18
C THR A 182 -16.75 -7.95 10.56
N HIS A 183 -16.33 -8.71 9.54
CA HIS A 183 -17.15 -9.63 8.76
C HIS A 183 -16.91 -11.09 9.15
N ARG A 184 -17.20 -11.47 10.41
CA ARG A 184 -17.49 -12.88 10.73
C ARG A 184 -18.84 -13.26 10.10
N ILE A 185 -18.83 -13.54 8.80
CA ILE A 185 -20.04 -13.80 8.01
C ILE A 185 -20.07 -15.26 7.64
N GLY A 186 -21.01 -15.98 8.25
CA GLY A 186 -21.40 -17.32 7.85
C GLY A 186 -22.65 -17.73 8.61
N SER A 187 -23.76 -17.93 7.89
CA SER A 187 -24.85 -18.72 8.45
C SER A 187 -24.39 -20.17 8.45
N SER A 188 -23.95 -20.70 9.59
CA SER A 188 -23.76 -22.14 9.70
C SER A 188 -25.11 -22.83 9.51
N ILE A 189 -25.09 -23.96 8.81
CA ILE A 189 -26.27 -24.80 8.52
C ILE A 189 -26.96 -25.24 9.82
N ILE A 190 -26.20 -25.32 10.92
CA ILE A 190 -26.68 -25.69 12.25
C ILE A 190 -26.56 -24.47 13.15
N GLU A 191 -27.67 -24.09 13.76
CA GLU A 191 -27.74 -22.96 14.68
C GLU A 191 -26.82 -23.17 15.89
N HIS A 192 -25.97 -22.17 16.19
CA HIS A 192 -25.16 -22.14 17.41
C HIS A 192 -25.46 -20.90 18.24
N LYS A 193 -25.22 -21.00 19.56
CA LYS A 193 -25.57 -19.97 20.55
C LYS A 193 -24.91 -18.61 20.26
N ASP A 194 -23.74 -18.63 19.63
CA ASP A 194 -22.93 -17.45 19.31
C ASP A 194 -23.01 -17.08 17.82
N GLN A 195 -24.00 -17.63 17.09
CA GLN A 195 -24.20 -17.32 15.67
C GLN A 195 -24.90 -15.98 15.51
N THR A 196 -24.36 -15.15 14.62
CA THR A 196 -25.00 -13.91 14.22
C THR A 196 -25.92 -14.16 13.01
N PHE A 197 -27.20 -13.78 13.10
CA PHE A 197 -28.16 -13.83 11.98
C PHE A 197 -28.18 -12.54 11.14
N THR A 198 -27.15 -11.70 11.29
CA THR A 198 -27.00 -10.43 10.58
C THR A 198 -26.43 -10.68 9.19
N SER A 199 -27.13 -10.17 8.19
CA SER A 199 -26.75 -10.24 6.78
C SER A 199 -25.62 -9.27 6.45
N GLN A 200 -24.94 -9.52 5.33
CA GLN A 200 -23.75 -8.75 4.93
C GLN A 200 -24.11 -7.31 4.58
N GLY A 201 -23.67 -6.35 5.40
CA GLY A 201 -24.02 -4.93 5.28
C GLY A 201 -23.71 -4.26 3.94
N ARG A 202 -22.71 -4.75 3.18
CA ARG A 202 -22.35 -4.20 1.85
C ARG A 202 -22.99 -4.91 0.66
N SER A 203 -23.37 -6.18 0.78
CA SER A 203 -23.87 -6.98 -0.35
C SER A 203 -25.38 -7.16 -0.30
N ARG A 204 -25.93 -7.44 0.90
CA ARG A 204 -27.35 -7.70 1.15
C ARG A 204 -27.67 -7.34 2.60
N PRO A 205 -27.99 -6.07 2.94
CA PRO A 205 -28.26 -5.64 4.31
C PRO A 205 -29.69 -5.97 4.79
N GLU A 206 -30.38 -6.90 4.14
CA GLU A 206 -31.83 -7.10 4.29
C GLU A 206 -32.25 -7.59 5.68
N TYR A 207 -31.35 -8.27 6.41
CA TYR A 207 -31.64 -8.86 7.71
C TYR A 207 -30.57 -8.48 8.73
N THR A 208 -30.98 -8.04 9.91
CA THR A 208 -30.08 -7.80 11.04
C THR A 208 -30.70 -8.43 12.27
N ASP A 209 -29.94 -9.23 13.01
CA ASP A 209 -30.41 -9.72 14.30
C ASP A 209 -30.51 -8.53 15.26
N LEU A 210 -31.74 -8.14 15.60
CA LEU A 210 -32.00 -7.02 16.51
C LEU A 210 -31.38 -7.26 17.88
N ARG A 211 -31.37 -8.50 18.40
CA ARG A 211 -30.79 -8.78 19.72
C ARG A 211 -29.28 -8.53 19.68
N SER A 212 -28.59 -9.07 18.69
CA SER A 212 -27.15 -8.85 18.49
C SER A 212 -26.83 -7.37 18.27
N ALA A 213 -27.64 -6.66 17.47
CA ALA A 213 -27.44 -5.25 17.15
C ALA A 213 -27.48 -4.33 18.38
N TYR A 214 -28.22 -4.72 19.42
CA TYR A 214 -28.33 -3.96 20.67
C TYR A 214 -27.37 -4.43 21.77
N THR A 215 -26.81 -5.66 21.69
CA THR A 215 -25.98 -6.22 22.76
C THR A 215 -24.49 -6.33 22.44
N THR A 216 -24.14 -6.61 21.18
CA THR A 216 -22.81 -7.12 20.82
C THR A 216 -22.23 -6.46 19.58
N GLU A 217 -23.05 -6.15 18.57
CA GLU A 217 -22.58 -5.68 17.27
C GLU A 217 -23.22 -4.32 16.93
N HIS A 218 -22.42 -3.32 16.58
CA HIS A 218 -22.94 -2.07 16.05
C HIS A 218 -22.86 -2.09 14.52
N THR A 219 -24.01 -2.24 13.85
CA THR A 219 -24.11 -2.25 12.38
C THR A 219 -23.96 -0.85 11.76
N ILE A 220 -24.11 0.19 12.58
CA ILE A 220 -23.97 1.60 12.18
C ILE A 220 -22.89 2.21 13.09
N ILE A 221 -21.78 2.65 12.48
CA ILE A 221 -20.77 3.46 13.16
C ILE A 221 -21.33 4.88 13.27
N ASP A 222 -22.22 5.10 14.25
CA ASP A 222 -22.83 6.41 14.52
C ASP A 222 -21.84 7.37 15.20
N LYS A 223 -20.82 6.80 15.87
CA LYS A 223 -19.74 7.55 16.52
C LYS A 223 -18.42 7.08 15.96
N ILE A 224 -17.91 7.81 14.98
CA ILE A 224 -16.48 7.77 14.69
C ILE A 224 -15.81 8.17 16.03
N PRO A 225 -14.94 7.34 16.61
CA PRO A 225 -14.21 7.74 17.81
C PRO A 225 -13.58 9.09 17.51
N VAL A 226 -13.86 10.09 18.35
CA VAL A 226 -13.28 11.42 18.19
C VAL A 226 -11.78 11.21 18.19
N TYR A 227 -11.15 11.49 17.05
CA TYR A 227 -9.70 11.42 16.94
C TYR A 227 -9.15 12.47 17.89
N GLU A 228 -8.65 12.01 19.04
CA GLU A 228 -7.87 12.86 19.93
C GLU A 228 -6.47 12.95 19.31
N PRO A 229 -6.04 14.14 18.84
CA PRO A 229 -4.69 14.30 18.36
C PRO A 229 -3.74 14.12 19.55
N VAL A 230 -3.19 12.92 19.69
CA VAL A 230 -2.07 12.68 20.58
C VAL A 230 -0.92 13.51 20.02
N SER A 231 -0.54 14.57 20.73
CA SER A 231 0.60 15.40 20.36
C SER A 231 1.87 14.58 20.58
N ARG A 232 2.28 13.82 19.56
CA ARG A 232 3.52 13.05 19.59
C ARG A 232 4.70 14.00 19.60
N THR A 233 5.66 13.75 20.48
CA THR A 233 6.93 14.50 20.45
C THR A 233 7.78 14.06 19.26
N LEU A 234 8.71 14.91 18.82
CA LEU A 234 9.64 14.55 17.75
C LEU A 234 10.46 13.29 18.11
N GLU A 235 10.77 13.13 19.40
CA GLU A 235 11.50 11.98 19.92
C GLU A 235 10.67 10.68 19.81
N GLU A 236 9.38 10.73 20.10
CA GLU A 236 8.47 9.59 19.94
C GLU A 236 8.32 9.18 18.46
N LEU A 237 8.22 10.14 17.54
CA LEU A 237 8.16 9.86 16.11
C LEU A 237 9.46 9.23 15.59
N ILE A 238 10.61 9.69 16.08
CA ILE A 238 11.91 9.08 15.76
C ILE A 238 12.00 7.68 16.37
N ALA A 239 11.51 7.48 17.58
CA ALA A 239 11.48 6.16 18.23
C ALA A 239 10.55 5.17 17.51
N GLU A 240 9.37 5.60 17.08
CA GLU A 240 8.46 4.79 16.26
C GLU A 240 9.08 4.45 14.90
N ARG A 241 9.70 5.44 14.23
CA ARG A 241 10.41 5.21 12.96
C ARG A 241 11.57 4.22 13.12
N ASN A 242 12.30 4.32 14.22
CA ASN A 242 13.46 3.48 14.49
C ASN A 242 13.09 2.16 15.18
N LYS A 243 11.81 1.92 15.46
CA LYS A 243 11.33 0.68 16.04
C LYS A 243 11.46 -0.42 14.99
N VAL A 244 12.55 -1.17 15.09
CA VAL A 244 12.70 -2.42 14.37
C VAL A 244 11.79 -3.44 15.06
N TYR A 245 10.80 -3.94 14.35
CA TYR A 245 10.01 -5.08 14.81
C TYR A 245 10.91 -6.31 14.79
N GLU A 246 11.50 -6.63 15.94
CA GLU A 246 12.21 -7.89 16.12
C GLU A 246 11.16 -8.98 16.31
N LEU A 247 11.00 -9.81 15.28
CA LEU A 247 10.23 -11.04 15.35
C LEU A 247 11.04 -12.00 16.24
N ASP A 248 10.59 -12.19 17.48
CA ASP A 248 11.05 -13.31 18.31
C ASP A 248 10.52 -14.58 17.64
N LYS A 249 11.30 -15.13 16.69
CA LYS A 249 10.92 -16.27 15.84
C LYS A 249 10.22 -17.39 16.61
N ASP A 250 10.67 -17.66 17.84
CA ASP A 250 10.12 -18.72 18.68
C ASP A 250 8.72 -18.39 19.23
N LYS A 251 8.47 -17.13 19.62
CA LYS A 251 7.15 -16.70 20.14
C LYS A 251 6.11 -16.62 19.03
N ASP A 252 6.52 -16.14 17.86
CA ASP A 252 5.62 -16.01 16.72
C ASP A 252 5.22 -17.40 16.19
N LEU A 253 6.17 -18.35 16.15
CA LEU A 253 5.89 -19.74 15.81
C LEU A 253 4.95 -20.40 16.84
N GLU A 254 5.14 -20.16 18.14
CA GLU A 254 4.24 -20.67 19.18
C GLU A 254 2.83 -20.10 19.01
N ALA A 255 2.70 -18.80 18.73
CA ALA A 255 1.41 -18.16 18.49
C ALA A 255 0.69 -18.75 17.26
N ILE A 256 1.43 -18.98 16.16
CA ILE A 256 0.88 -19.60 14.94
C ILE A 256 0.42 -21.04 15.22
N HIS A 257 1.24 -21.84 15.91
CA HIS A 257 0.87 -23.21 16.26
C HIS A 257 -0.34 -23.27 17.21
N ALA A 258 -0.43 -22.36 18.18
CA ALA A 258 -1.58 -22.27 19.07
C ALA A 258 -2.86 -21.92 18.31
N TYR A 259 -2.77 -21.02 17.33
CA TYR A 259 -3.88 -20.66 16.46
C TYR A 259 -4.33 -21.83 15.57
N GLU A 260 -3.39 -22.51 14.91
CA GLU A 260 -3.67 -23.70 14.09
C GLU A 260 -4.37 -24.79 14.90
N LEU A 261 -3.88 -25.05 16.11
CA LEU A 261 -4.48 -26.02 17.01
C LEU A 261 -5.91 -25.63 17.38
N LYS A 262 -6.14 -24.35 17.70
CA LYS A 262 -7.47 -23.83 18.02
C LYS A 262 -8.44 -23.99 16.84
N LYS A 263 -8.02 -23.64 15.62
CA LYS A 263 -8.85 -23.80 14.41
C LYS A 263 -9.19 -25.26 14.12
N GLN A 264 -8.23 -26.17 14.25
CA GLN A 264 -8.49 -27.59 14.08
C GLN A 264 -9.47 -28.14 15.13
N GLN A 265 -9.44 -27.61 16.36
CA GLN A 265 -10.42 -27.96 17.39
C GLN A 265 -11.81 -27.43 17.03
N GLU A 266 -11.93 -26.15 16.63
CA GLU A 266 -13.19 -25.55 16.18
C GLU A 266 -13.82 -26.33 15.02
N GLU A 267 -13.02 -26.77 14.05
CA GLU A 267 -13.47 -27.59 12.92
C GLU A 267 -13.94 -28.98 13.35
N LYS A 268 -13.21 -29.65 14.26
CA LYS A 268 -13.61 -30.95 14.81
C LYS A 268 -14.93 -30.84 15.57
N GLU A 269 -15.06 -29.83 16.43
CA GLU A 269 -16.30 -29.55 17.15
C GLU A 269 -17.45 -29.24 16.19
N HIS A 270 -17.19 -28.53 15.09
CA HIS A 270 -18.18 -28.29 14.05
C HIS A 270 -18.62 -29.58 13.35
N LEU A 271 -17.68 -30.46 12.99
CA LEU A 271 -17.97 -31.76 12.36
C LEU A 271 -18.73 -32.69 13.30
N GLU A 272 -18.36 -32.74 14.59
CA GLU A 272 -19.07 -33.52 15.60
C GLU A 272 -20.51 -33.03 15.78
N ARG A 273 -20.72 -31.72 15.78
CA ARG A 273 -22.06 -31.12 15.82
C ARG A 273 -22.89 -31.49 14.59
N ILE A 274 -22.29 -31.43 13.39
CA ILE A 274 -22.93 -31.89 12.16
C ILE A 274 -23.36 -33.35 12.31
N ALA A 275 -22.45 -34.22 12.72
CA ALA A 275 -22.74 -35.63 12.90
C ALA A 275 -23.85 -35.88 13.93
N ALA A 276 -23.86 -35.13 15.04
CA ALA A 276 -24.90 -35.24 16.07
C ALA A 276 -26.28 -34.78 15.56
N HIS A 277 -26.33 -33.65 14.85
CA HIS A 277 -27.58 -33.13 14.28
C HIS A 277 -28.23 -34.12 13.30
N PHE A 278 -27.43 -34.68 12.37
CA PHE A 278 -27.95 -35.65 11.40
C PHE A 278 -28.27 -37.03 12.01
N LYS A 279 -27.66 -37.40 13.14
CA LYS A 279 -28.06 -38.59 13.91
C LYS A 279 -29.39 -38.39 14.66
N GLY A 280 -29.67 -37.19 15.13
CA GLY A 280 -30.94 -36.86 15.81
C GLY A 280 -32.12 -36.73 14.84
N SER A 281 -31.88 -36.16 13.65
CA SER A 281 -32.94 -35.97 12.65
C SER A 281 -33.39 -37.26 11.95
N SER A 282 -32.52 -38.27 11.86
CA SER A 282 -32.86 -39.57 11.26
C SER A 282 -33.73 -40.48 12.15
N VAL A 283 -33.91 -40.12 13.43
CA VAL A 283 -34.75 -40.85 14.39
C VAL A 283 -36.19 -40.27 14.46
N SER A 284 -36.44 -39.11 13.84
CA SER A 284 -37.75 -38.42 13.88
C SER A 284 -38.55 -38.50 12.56
N GLN A 285 -38.27 -39.46 11.69
CA GLN A 285 -39.10 -39.80 10.51
C GLN A 285 -39.76 -41.17 10.67
#